data_AF-A0AAD8EXS9-F1
#
_entry.id   AF-A0AAD8EXS9-F1
#
_cell.length_a   1.000
_cell.length_b   1.000
_cell.length_c   1.000
_cell.angle_alpha   90.00
_cell.angle_beta   90.00
_cell.angle_gamma   90.00
#
_symmetry.space_group_name_H-M   'P 1'
#
loop_
_entity.id
_entity.type
_entity.pdbx_description
1 polymer ?
#
loop_
_entity_poly.entity_id
_entity_poly.type
_entity_poly.pdbx_seq_one_letter_code
_entity_poly.pdbx_strand_id
1 'polypeptide(L)' 'LRYWKSIEGWTKKKEVEIVLGKDLHTHGPQVKVALSDLPAYTTLRAQVAVMNSHYTGPFSDLLDFFTPEG' A
#
# COMPACT_ATOMS: atom_id res chain seq x y z
N LEU A 1 3.54 11.63 -20.13
CA LEU A 1 3.58 10.31 -20.78
C LEU A 1 3.64 9.25 -19.67
N ARG A 2 2.51 8.58 -19.39
CA ARG A 2 2.45 7.50 -18.39
C ARG A 2 2.46 6.18 -19.16
N TYR A 3 3.53 5.41 -19.04
CA TYR A 3 3.60 4.06 -19.59
C TYR A 3 3.31 3.08 -18.45
N TRP A 4 2.43 2.13 -18.69
CA TRP A 4 2.40 0.86 -17.96
C TRP A 4 2.35 -0.27 -18.98
N LYS A 5 3.29 -1.19 -18.85
CA LYS A 5 3.33 -2.46 -19.58
C LYS A 5 2.80 -3.51 -18.63
N SER A 6 1.60 -4.01 -18.93
CA SER A 6 1.01 -5.16 -18.24
C SER A 6 1.88 -6.38 -18.52
N ILE A 7 2.47 -6.96 -17.47
CA ILE A 7 3.01 -8.32 -17.52
C ILE A 7 1.90 -9.20 -16.94
N GLU A 8 1.28 -9.98 -17.81
CA GLU A 8 0.18 -10.90 -17.52
C GLU A 8 0.59 -11.89 -16.41
N GLY A 9 -0.13 -11.86 -15.28
CA GLY A 9 0.04 -12.81 -14.18
C GLY A 9 -0.38 -12.32 -12.79
N TRP A 10 -0.50 -11.00 -12.57
CA TRP A 10 -0.74 -10.41 -11.23
C TRP A 10 -2.11 -9.75 -11.11
N THR A 11 -3.18 -10.52 -11.26
CA THR A 11 -4.55 -10.00 -11.48
C THR A 11 -5.20 -9.24 -10.31
N LYS A 12 -4.57 -9.07 -9.14
CA LYS A 12 -5.19 -8.34 -8.00
C LYS A 12 -4.19 -7.59 -7.10
N LYS A 13 -3.33 -6.73 -7.65
CA LYS A 13 -2.58 -5.76 -6.81
C LYS A 13 -3.48 -4.53 -6.55
N LYS A 14 -3.85 -4.28 -5.29
CA LYS A 14 -4.50 -3.03 -4.87
C LYS A 14 -3.42 -2.09 -4.35
N GLU A 15 -3.16 -1.01 -5.08
CA GLU A 15 -2.23 0.03 -4.63
C GLU A 15 -3.02 1.15 -3.95
N VAL A 16 -2.56 1.57 -2.78
CA VAL A 16 -3.20 2.63 -1.99
C VAL A 16 -2.14 3.69 -1.72
N GLU A 17 -2.34 4.86 -2.33
CA GLU A 17 -1.47 6.01 -2.10
C GLU A 17 -1.91 6.75 -0.83
N ILE A 18 -0.94 7.01 0.05
CA ILE A 18 -1.16 7.72 1.30
C ILE A 18 -0.44 9.06 1.19
N VAL A 19 -1.18 10.12 0.90
CA VAL A 19 -0.62 11.47 0.77
C VAL A 19 -0.48 12.08 2.17
N LEU A 20 0.76 12.10 2.67
CA LEU A 20 1.10 12.84 3.88
C LEU A 20 1.20 14.33 3.51
N GLY A 21 0.23 15.13 3.94
CA GLY A 21 0.22 16.59 3.71
C GLY A 21 1.29 17.35 4.52
N LYS A 22 1.25 18.69 4.45
CA LYS A 22 2.13 19.59 5.23
C LYS A 22 2.02 19.44 6.76
N ASP A 23 1.03 18.69 7.23
CA ASP A 23 0.71 18.43 8.63
C ASP A 23 1.43 17.19 9.20
N LEU A 24 2.64 16.90 8.70
CA LEU A 24 3.54 15.86 9.21
C LEU A 24 3.87 16.01 10.71
N HIS A 25 3.64 17.19 11.29
CA HIS A 25 3.84 17.45 12.71
C HIS A 25 2.71 16.90 13.61
N THR A 26 1.54 16.62 13.04
CA THR A 26 0.35 16.16 13.78
C THR A 26 0.21 14.64 13.74
N HIS A 27 0.82 14.01 12.74
CA HIS A 27 1.07 12.57 12.73
C HIS A 27 2.30 12.31 13.61
N GLY A 28 2.13 11.61 14.73
CA GLY A 28 3.26 11.13 15.52
C GLY A 28 4.22 10.25 14.69
N PRO A 29 5.24 9.62 15.29
CA PRO A 29 6.27 8.87 14.56
C PRO A 29 5.75 7.66 13.76
N GLN A 30 4.46 7.35 13.84
CA GLN A 30 3.81 6.22 13.16
C GLN A 30 2.72 6.70 12.21
N VAL A 31 2.84 6.33 10.94
CA VAL A 31 1.78 6.45 9.94
C VAL A 31 0.97 5.16 9.96
N LYS A 32 -0.35 5.28 10.18
CA LYS A 32 -1.28 4.15 10.18
C LYS A 32 -2.34 4.36 9.12
N VAL A 33 -2.69 3.28 8.42
CA VAL A 33 -3.77 3.29 7.43
C VAL A 33 -4.66 2.08 7.62
N ALA A 34 -5.96 2.33 7.53
CA ALA A 34 -6.98 1.29 7.48
C ALA A 34 -7.34 1.05 6.01
N LEU A 35 -7.31 -0.22 5.60
CA LEU A 35 -7.75 -0.65 4.28
C LEU A 35 -9.16 -1.23 4.40
N SER A 36 -10.11 -0.66 3.66
CA SER A 36 -11.47 -1.19 3.53
C SER A 36 -11.61 -2.07 2.29
N ASP A 37 -12.75 -2.78 2.22
CA ASP A 37 -13.19 -3.55 1.05
C ASP A 37 -12.16 -4.61 0.63
N LEU A 38 -11.58 -5.28 1.62
CA LEU A 38 -10.76 -6.44 1.40
C LEU A 38 -11.64 -7.69 1.32
N PRO A 39 -11.35 -8.65 0.42
CA PRO A 39 -12.11 -9.88 0.34
C PRO A 39 -12.02 -10.65 1.65
N ALA A 40 -13.15 -11.18 2.14
CA ALA A 40 -13.18 -12.02 3.34
C ALA A 40 -12.47 -13.36 3.10
N TYR A 41 -12.03 -13.99 4.19
CA TYR A 41 -11.37 -15.30 4.21
C TYR A 41 -10.19 -15.42 3.23
N THR A 42 -9.43 -14.34 3.05
CA THR A 42 -8.35 -14.29 2.06
C THR A 42 -7.03 -13.94 2.73
N THR A 43 -5.99 -14.69 2.39
CA THR A 43 -4.61 -14.31 2.74
C THR A 43 -4.10 -13.30 1.73
N LEU A 44 -3.69 -12.14 2.22
CA LEU A 44 -3.15 -11.04 1.43
C LEU A 44 -1.70 -10.76 1.84
N ARG A 45 -0.94 -10.21 0.90
CA ARG A 45 0.42 -9.70 1.14
C ARG A 45 0.43 -8.20 1.01
N ALA A 46 1.04 -7.51 1.97
CA ALA A 46 1.26 -6.08 1.95
C ALA A 46 2.75 -5.74 1.99
N GLN A 47 3.12 -4.65 1.32
CA GLN A 47 4.40 -3.96 1.45
C GLN A 47 4.12 -2.47 1.43
N VAL A 48 5.01 -1.69 2.05
CA VAL A 48 4.95 -0.24 2.07
C VAL A 48 6.20 0.30 1.40
N ALA A 49 6.06 1.36 0.61
CA ALA A 49 7.18 2.14 0.11
C ALA A 49 6.93 3.62 0.40
N VAL A 50 7.99 4.35 0.73
CA VAL A 50 7.91 5.80 0.92
C VAL A 50 8.20 6.46 -0.42
N MET A 51 7.32 7.34 -0.87
CA MET A 51 7.48 8.07 -2.13
C MET A 51 7.52 9.58 -1.88
N ASN A 52 8.42 10.27 -2.57
CA ASN A 52 8.39 11.72 -2.72
C ASN A 52 8.03 12.08 -4.18
N SER A 53 8.00 13.36 -4.54
CA SER A 53 7.59 13.81 -5.88
C SER A 53 8.43 13.28 -7.05
N HIS A 54 9.64 12.76 -6.79
CA HIS A 54 10.59 12.35 -7.83
C HIS A 54 11.07 10.90 -7.71
N TYR A 55 10.86 10.26 -6.55
CA TYR A 55 11.47 8.99 -6.23
C TYR A 55 10.58 8.14 -5.32
N THR A 56 10.50 6.86 -5.64
CA THR A 56 9.92 5.82 -4.78
C THR A 56 11.07 5.07 -4.12
N GLY A 57 11.07 5.07 -2.79
CA GLY A 57 12.03 4.32 -1.98
C GLY A 57 11.87 2.80 -2.11
N PRO A 58 12.76 2.04 -1.47
CA PRO A 58 12.67 0.59 -1.45
C PRO A 58 11.37 0.13 -0.79
N PHE A 59 10.83 -0.99 -1.25
CA PHE A 59 9.72 -1.66 -0.59
C PHE A 59 10.18 -2.23 0.75
N SER A 60 9.32 -2.15 1.76
CA SER A 60 9.49 -2.83 3.03
C SER A 60 9.44 -4.35 2.86
N ASP A 61 9.72 -5.06 3.95
CA ASP A 61 9.45 -6.49 4.04
C ASP A 61 7.98 -6.81 3.73
N LEU A 62 7.77 -8.01 3.18
CA LEU A 62 6.44 -8.57 2.93
C LEU A 62 5.76 -8.91 4.26
N LEU A 63 4.55 -8.39 4.44
CA LEU A 63 3.66 -8.77 5.53
C LEU A 63 2.51 -9.61 4.97
N ASP A 64 2.43 -10.85 5.42
CA ASP A 64 1.29 -11.74 5.12
C ASP A 64 0.25 -11.59 6.23
N PHE A 65 -1.00 -11.31 5.85
CA PHE A 65 -2.11 -11.17 6.79
C PHE A 65 -3.38 -11.83 6.25
N PHE A 66 -4.23 -12.29 7.16
CA PHE A 66 -5.49 -12.94 6.84
C PHE A 66 -6.66 -12.04 7.20
N THR A 67 -7.61 -11.90 6.28
CA THR A 67 -8.85 -11.14 6.50
C THR A 67 -9.94 -12.09 7.02
N PRO A 68 -10.40 -11.97 8.28
CA PRO A 68 -11.55 -12.71 8.76
C PRO A 68 -12.85 -12.21 8.10
N GLU A 69 -13.95 -12.92 8.31
CA GLU A 69 -15.28 -12.39 7.98
C GLU A 69 -15.55 -11.11 8.79
N GLY A 70 -16.25 -10.16 8.14
CA GLY A 70 -16.52 -8.82 8.69
C GLY A 70 -17.49 -8.82 9.86
#